data_AF-A0A359KKH6-F1
#
_entry.id   AF-A0A359KKH6-F1
#
_cell.length_a   1.000
_cell.length_b   1.000
_cell.length_c   1.000
_cell.angle_alpha   90.00
_cell.angle_beta   90.00
_cell.angle_gamma   90.00
#
_symmetry.space_group_name_H-M   'P 1'
#
loop_
_entity.id
_entity.type
_entity.pdbx_description
1 polymer ?
#
loop_
_entity_poly.entity_id
_entity_poly.type
_entity_poly.pdbx_seq_one_letter_code
_entity_poly.pdbx_strand_id
1 'polypeptide(L)' 'MSTQPPSSVSSEACLHYGDGEFAVLSAGAYVRCAVSGAAIPLTALRYWSVEKQEAYAGPHEYLAAAGR' A
#
# COMPACT_ATOMS: atom_id res chain seq x y z
N MET A 1 -22.66 -17.78 -9.72
CA MET A 1 -21.73 -16.65 -9.95
C MET A 1 -21.70 -15.91 -8.62
N SER A 2 -20.70 -16.08 -7.76
CA SER A 2 -19.36 -15.51 -7.92
C SER A 2 -18.30 -16.41 -7.26
N THR A 3 -17.45 -17.01 -8.09
CA THR A 3 -16.27 -17.75 -7.66
C THR A 3 -15.20 -16.73 -7.30
N GLN A 4 -14.99 -16.44 -6.02
CA GLN A 4 -13.82 -15.68 -5.57
C GLN A 4 -12.67 -16.70 -5.42
N PRO A 5 -11.61 -16.65 -6.27
CA PRO A 5 -10.49 -17.59 -6.18
C PRO A 5 -9.69 -17.38 -4.88
N PRO A 6 -8.92 -18.39 -4.41
CA PRO A 6 -8.17 -18.29 -3.16
C PRO A 6 -7.15 -17.15 -3.29
N SER A 7 -7.38 -16.07 -2.54
CA SER A 7 -6.49 -14.91 -2.49
C SER A 7 -5.10 -15.40 -2.11
N SER A 8 -4.24 -15.45 -3.12
CA SER A 8 -2.91 -16.00 -3.10
C SER A 8 -2.13 -15.47 -1.91
N VAL A 9 -1.35 -16.36 -1.30
CA VAL A 9 -0.25 -16.07 -0.36
C VAL A 9 0.69 -15.04 -0.96
N SER A 10 0.29 -13.78 -0.88
CA SER A 10 0.99 -12.64 -1.43
C SER A 10 1.80 -12.09 -0.25
N SER A 11 3.11 -11.95 -0.43
CA SER A 11 3.98 -11.45 0.64
C SER A 11 3.91 -9.93 0.71
N GLU A 12 3.94 -9.38 1.93
CA GLU A 12 4.08 -7.95 2.15
C GLU A 12 5.46 -7.48 1.68
N ALA A 13 5.48 -6.52 0.77
CA ALA A 13 6.68 -5.84 0.32
C ALA A 13 7.04 -4.76 1.35
N CYS A 14 8.34 -4.60 1.62
CA CYS A 14 8.82 -3.43 2.34
C CYS A 14 9.28 -2.41 1.30
N LEU A 15 8.65 -1.24 1.30
CA LEU A 15 9.03 -0.13 0.44
C LEU A 15 9.56 1.01 1.29
N HIS A 16 10.52 1.74 0.75
CA HIS A 16 10.90 3.06 1.21
C HIS A 16 10.24 4.10 0.30
N TYR A 17 9.46 4.98 0.89
CA TYR A 17 8.68 5.96 0.15
C TYR A 17 9.49 7.24 -0.03
N GLY A 18 9.72 7.66 -1.26
CA GLY A 18 10.37 8.91 -1.64
C GLY A 18 9.38 9.93 -2.22
N ASP A 19 9.89 11.11 -2.56
CA ASP A 19 9.12 12.24 -3.10
C ASP A 19 8.75 12.01 -4.57
N GLY A 20 7.81 11.09 -4.82
CA GLY A 20 7.32 10.74 -6.15
C GLY A 20 7.77 9.37 -6.67
N GLU A 21 8.68 8.70 -5.96
CA GLU A 21 9.09 7.32 -6.23
C GLU A 21 9.13 6.49 -4.94
N PHE A 22 9.24 5.16 -5.06
CA PHE A 22 9.48 4.29 -3.92
C PHE A 22 10.57 3.26 -4.26
N ALA A 23 11.42 2.96 -3.28
CA ALA A 23 12.43 1.93 -3.40
C ALA A 23 11.95 0.64 -2.74
N VAL A 24 12.05 -0.50 -3.44
CA VAL A 24 11.71 -1.80 -2.87
C VAL A 24 12.86 -2.27 -1.98
N LEU A 25 12.66 -2.29 -0.67
CA LEU A 25 13.61 -2.83 0.30
C LEU A 25 13.49 -4.35 0.41
N SER A 26 12.26 -4.87 0.44
CA SER A 26 11.97 -6.31 0.45
C SER A 26 10.99 -6.67 -0.66
N ALA A 27 11.33 -7.70 -1.42
CA ALA A 27 10.46 -8.22 -2.47
C ALA A 27 9.14 -8.73 -1.88
N GLY A 28 8.03 -8.24 -2.44
CA GLY A 28 6.69 -8.67 -2.09
C GLY A 28 5.70 -8.29 -3.19
N ALA A 29 4.46 -8.69 -3.02
CA ALA A 29 3.40 -8.49 -4.02
C ALA A 29 2.49 -7.29 -3.67
N TYR A 30 2.36 -6.94 -2.39
CA TYR A 30 1.53 -5.84 -1.93
C TYR A 30 2.15 -5.13 -0.72
N VAL A 31 1.68 -3.93 -0.41
CA VAL A 31 1.91 -3.23 0.86
C VAL A 31 0.60 -3.09 1.62
N ARG A 32 0.61 -3.00 2.95
CA ARG A 32 -0.60 -2.73 3.71
C ARG A 32 -0.87 -1.24 3.84
N CYS A 33 -2.15 -0.88 3.73
CA CYS A 33 -2.62 0.45 4.04
C CYS A 33 -2.43 0.74 5.53
N ALA A 34 -1.81 1.87 5.89
CA ALA A 34 -1.63 2.25 7.29
C ALA A 34 -2.96 2.59 8.00
N VAL A 35 -3.96 3.07 7.26
CA VAL A 35 -5.27 3.47 7.82
C VAL A 35 -6.23 2.29 7.89
N SER A 36 -6.43 1.59 6.77
CA SER A 36 -7.44 0.52 6.68
C SER A 36 -6.87 -0.89 6.82
N GLY A 37 -5.55 -1.09 6.76
CA GLY A 37 -4.92 -2.41 6.74
C GLY A 37 -5.13 -3.21 5.45
N ALA A 38 -5.79 -2.65 4.43
CA ALA A 38 -6.04 -3.29 3.15
C ALA A 38 -4.74 -3.62 2.41
N ALA A 39 -4.71 -4.75 1.70
CA ALA A 39 -3.58 -5.13 0.85
C ALA A 39 -3.61 -4.36 -0.47
N ILE A 40 -2.56 -3.58 -0.74
CA ILE A 40 -2.42 -2.71 -1.90
C ILE A 40 -1.34 -3.30 -2.81
N PRO A 41 -1.69 -3.83 -3.99
CA PRO A 41 -0.68 -4.29 -4.94
C PRO A 41 0.30 -3.16 -5.26
N LEU A 42 1.59 -3.48 -5.43
CA LEU A 42 2.61 -2.49 -5.80
C LEU A 42 2.25 -1.71 -7.07
N THR A 43 1.62 -2.39 -8.03
CA THR A 43 1.14 -1.79 -9.29
C THR A 43 -0.06 -0.87 -9.11
N ALA A 44 -0.78 -1.03 -7.99
CA ALA A 44 -1.95 -0.26 -7.63
C ALA A 44 -1.66 0.91 -6.69
N LEU A 45 -0.46 0.93 -6.09
CA LEU A 45 -0.03 1.93 -5.13
C LEU A 45 0.19 3.28 -5.81
N ARG A 46 -0.74 4.22 -5.57
CA ARG A 46 -0.66 5.61 -6.06
C ARG A 46 -0.51 6.64 -4.95
N TYR A 47 -0.89 6.30 -3.72
CA TYR A 47 -0.94 7.24 -2.59
C TYR A 47 -0.07 6.72 -1.45
N TRP A 48 0.91 7.51 -1.06
CA TRP A 48 1.81 7.22 0.06
C TRP A 48 2.30 8.51 0.71
N SER A 49 2.78 8.41 1.94
CA SER A 49 3.37 9.52 2.71
C SER A 49 4.85 9.27 2.92
N VAL A 50 5.67 10.19 2.42
CA VAL A 50 7.13 10.17 2.60
C VAL A 50 7.51 10.41 4.06
N GLU A 51 6.86 11.36 4.71
CA GLU A 51 7.14 11.73 6.10
C GLU A 51 6.83 10.59 7.08
N LYS A 52 5.71 9.89 6.85
CA LYS A 52 5.24 8.80 7.72
C LYS A 52 5.73 7.42 7.26
N GLN A 53 6.28 7.30 6.05
CA GLN A 53 6.65 6.03 5.41
C GLN A 53 5.48 5.04 5.34
N GLU A 54 4.31 5.53 4.95
CA GLU A 54 3.05 4.79 4.97
C GLU A 54 2.40 4.74 3.58
N ALA A 55 1.84 3.59 3.22
CA ALA A 55 1.01 3.43 2.02
C ALA A 55 -0.48 3.57 2.33
N TYR A 56 -1.24 4.02 1.32
CA TYR A 56 -2.69 4.19 1.41
C TYR A 56 -3.37 3.57 0.18
N ALA A 57 -4.51 2.88 0.39
CA ALA A 57 -5.15 2.15 -0.70
C ALA A 57 -5.90 3.11 -1.64
N GLY A 58 -6.32 4.25 -1.12
CA GLY A 58 -6.93 5.30 -1.90
C GLY A 58 -6.74 6.71 -1.34
N PRO A 59 -7.29 7.71 -2.06
CA PRO A 59 -7.24 9.11 -1.65
C PRO A 59 -7.99 9.36 -0.35
N HIS A 60 -9.03 8.58 -0.03
CA HIS A 60 -9.77 8.71 1.23
C HIS A 60 -8.86 8.43 2.42
N GLU A 61 -8.13 7.30 2.42
CA GLU A 61 -7.20 6.98 3.49
C GLU A 61 -6.02 7.96 3.55
N TYR A 62 -5.49 8.39 2.41
CA TYR A 62 -4.43 9.41 2.39
C TYR A 62 -4.89 10.72 3.05
N LEU A 63 -6.09 11.22 2.72
CA LEU A 63 -6.65 12.41 3.33
C LEU A 63 -6.92 12.22 4.84
N ALA A 64 -7.39 11.04 5.24
CA ALA A 64 -7.60 10.71 6.65
C ALA A 64 -6.27 10.72 7.45
N ALA A 65 -5.16 10.36 6.81
CA ALA A 65 -3.83 10.40 7.42
C ALA A 65 -3.16 11.79 7.36
N ALA A 66 -3.45 12.59 6.32
CA ALA A 66 -2.92 13.95 6.15
C ALA A 66 -3.50 14.94 7.17
N GLY A 67 -4.70 14.68 7.69
CA GLY A 67 -5.34 15.51 8.73
C GLY A 67 -4.88 15.22 10.17
N ARG A 68 -3.90 14.33 10.38
CA ARG A 68 -3.38 13.95 11.70
C ARG A 68 -1.99 14.51 11.97
#